data_AF-A0A143QN19-F1
#
_entry.id   AF-A0A143QN19-F1
#
_cell.length_a   1.000
_cell.length_b   1.000
_cell.length_c   1.000
_cell.angle_alpha   90.00
_cell.angle_beta   90.00
_cell.angle_gamma   90.00
#
_symmetry.space_group_name_H-M   'P 1'
#
loop_
_entity.id
_entity.type
_entity.pdbx_description
1 polymer ?
#
loop_
_entity_poly.entity_id
_entity_poly.type
_entity_poly.pdbx_seq_one_letter_code
_entity_poly.pdbx_strand_id
1 'polypeptide(L)'
;MAAPVVSLDALTAAAREENRHAARKIAACYDFHLTCIAQDAKHRRYSRYGRTELAVALGCSATVAEAYISAGVALHTRMPKLRGEFEAGEIDFARVRVACRILDNLSDALVDLVEGDVVEAARRFSPGPLEKEIWEILLRVAPEEAAALREFAKKFRNVSYAPAGELARIRAELTAPKPPPHGSCSRRWPTRCARRIRAANRNDCAMRSWRECTENPG
;
A
#
# COMPACT_ATOMS: atom_id res chain seq x y z
N MET A 1 27.80 -9.52 34.44
CA MET A 1 26.72 -9.02 33.59
C MET A 1 25.72 -10.14 33.39
N ALA A 2 24.45 -9.96 33.76
CA ALA A 2 23.43 -10.96 33.51
C ALA A 2 23.20 -11.10 32.00
N ALA A 3 23.29 -12.32 31.47
CA ALA A 3 22.97 -12.58 30.07
C ALA A 3 21.50 -12.18 29.81
N PRO A 4 21.17 -11.62 28.64
CA PRO A 4 19.80 -11.26 28.31
C PRO A 4 18.89 -12.49 28.41
N VAL A 5 17.75 -12.34 29.09
CA VAL A 5 16.77 -13.40 29.36
C VAL A 5 16.13 -13.95 28.07
N VAL A 6 16.30 -13.25 26.94
CA VAL A 6 15.86 -13.65 25.61
C VAL A 6 16.98 -13.44 24.60
N SER A 7 17.31 -14.48 23.83
CA SER A 7 18.29 -14.41 22.74
C SER A 7 17.75 -13.63 21.54
N LEU A 8 18.65 -13.02 20.74
CA LEU A 8 18.28 -12.33 19.50
C LEU A 8 17.60 -13.26 18.48
N ASP A 9 18.00 -14.54 18.45
CA ASP A 9 17.40 -15.55 17.56
C ASP A 9 15.94 -15.83 17.94
N ALA A 10 15.66 -15.95 19.24
CA ALA A 10 14.29 -16.10 19.74
C ALA A 10 13.41 -14.90 19.40
N LEU A 11 13.94 -13.67 19.48
CA LEU A 11 13.22 -12.46 19.08
C LEU A 11 12.94 -12.46 17.57
N THR A 12 13.91 -12.86 16.75
CA THR A 12 13.77 -12.92 15.28
C THR A 12 12.77 -14.00 14.87
N ALA A 13 12.78 -15.16 15.53
CA ALA A 13 11.81 -16.22 15.31
C ALA A 13 10.38 -15.79 15.66
N ALA A 14 10.20 -15.07 16.78
CA ALA A 14 8.92 -14.52 17.18
C ALA A 14 8.40 -13.49 16.15
N ALA A 15 9.27 -12.61 15.65
CA ALA A 15 8.92 -11.64 14.60
C ALA A 15 8.48 -12.33 13.30
N ARG A 16 9.14 -13.43 12.91
CA ARG A 16 8.73 -14.23 11.74
C ARG A 16 7.35 -14.86 11.93
N GLU A 17 7.03 -15.39 13.12
CA GLU A 17 5.70 -15.93 13.38
C GLU A 17 4.63 -14.83 13.38
N GLU A 18 4.92 -13.65 13.93
CA GLU A 18 4.03 -12.48 13.84
C GLU A 18 3.74 -12.14 12.36
N ASN A 19 4.76 -12.13 11.51
CA ASN A 19 4.60 -11.90 10.08
C ASN A 19 3.72 -12.97 9.42
N ARG A 20 3.90 -14.25 9.75
CA ARG A 20 3.04 -15.34 9.24
C ARG A 20 1.59 -15.18 9.68
N HIS A 21 1.35 -14.79 10.92
CA HIS A 21 -0.01 -14.49 11.39
C HIS A 21 -0.60 -13.26 10.68
N ALA A 22 0.22 -12.24 10.42
CA ALA A 22 -0.21 -11.10 9.63
C ALA A 22 -0.59 -11.52 8.20
N ALA A 23 0.18 -12.41 7.56
CA ALA A 23 -0.14 -12.96 6.25
C ALA A 23 -1.47 -13.73 6.25
N ARG A 24 -1.67 -14.63 7.22
CA ARG A 24 -2.94 -15.35 7.41
C ARG A 24 -4.13 -14.39 7.57
N LYS A 25 -3.96 -13.32 8.34
CA LYS A 25 -5.00 -12.29 8.51
C LYS A 25 -5.35 -11.60 7.19
N ILE A 26 -4.34 -11.24 6.39
CA ILE A 26 -4.57 -10.56 5.10
C ILE A 26 -5.22 -11.51 4.08
N ALA A 27 -4.81 -12.78 4.03
CA ALA A 27 -5.46 -13.80 3.21
C ALA A 27 -6.94 -13.97 3.61
N ALA A 28 -7.24 -14.06 4.91
CA ALA A 28 -8.62 -14.16 5.39
C ALA A 28 -9.47 -12.91 5.02
N CYS A 29 -8.88 -11.70 5.03
CA CYS A 29 -9.56 -10.49 4.55
C CYS A 29 -9.89 -10.57 3.05
N TYR A 30 -9.01 -11.18 2.26
CA TYR A 30 -9.22 -11.42 0.83
C TYR A 30 -10.32 -12.46 0.58
N ASP A 31 -10.30 -13.60 1.27
CA ASP A 31 -11.33 -14.63 1.14
C ASP A 31 -12.72 -14.12 1.53
N PHE A 32 -12.80 -13.34 2.62
CA PHE A 32 -14.02 -12.67 3.02
C PHE A 32 -14.49 -11.68 1.95
N HIS A 33 -13.57 -10.92 1.35
CA HIS A 33 -13.90 -10.00 0.26
C HIS A 33 -14.48 -10.73 -0.96
N LEU A 34 -13.91 -11.88 -1.35
CA LEU A 34 -14.46 -12.72 -2.42
C LEU A 34 -15.88 -13.21 -2.09
N THR A 35 -16.11 -13.61 -0.84
CA THR A 35 -17.44 -14.01 -0.36
C THR A 35 -18.45 -12.87 -0.48
N CYS A 36 -18.06 -11.65 -0.09
CA CYS A 36 -18.92 -10.47 -0.25
C CYS A 36 -19.21 -10.17 -1.72
N ILE A 37 -18.24 -10.31 -2.64
CA ILE A 37 -18.47 -10.12 -4.09
C ILE A 37 -19.47 -11.14 -4.61
N ALA A 38 -19.31 -12.42 -4.27
CA ALA A 38 -20.21 -13.49 -4.70
C ALA A 38 -21.65 -13.26 -4.20
N GLN A 39 -21.80 -12.78 -2.97
CA GLN A 39 -23.11 -12.44 -2.39
C GLN A 39 -23.69 -11.16 -3.00
N ASP A 40 -22.85 -10.18 -3.36
CA ASP A 40 -23.28 -8.94 -4.01
C ASP A 40 -23.82 -9.21 -5.42
N ALA A 41 -23.19 -10.09 -6.19
CA ALA A 41 -23.71 -10.54 -7.48
C ALA A 41 -25.13 -11.11 -7.36
N LYS A 42 -25.45 -11.74 -6.23
CA LYS A 42 -26.77 -12.34 -5.94
C LYS A 42 -27.78 -11.35 -5.36
N HIS A 43 -27.34 -10.37 -4.57
CA HIS A 43 -28.23 -9.54 -3.74
C HIS A 43 -28.10 -8.01 -3.95
N ARG A 44 -27.15 -7.54 -4.77
CA ARG A 44 -26.86 -6.13 -5.15
C ARG A 44 -26.77 -5.13 -3.99
N ARG A 45 -26.35 -5.57 -2.80
CA ARG A 45 -26.26 -4.73 -1.58
C ARG A 45 -25.02 -4.96 -0.75
N TYR A 46 -24.23 -6.00 -1.01
CA TYR A 46 -23.17 -6.51 -0.11
C TYR A 46 -21.84 -5.78 -0.21
N SER A 47 -21.53 -5.17 -1.36
CA SER A 47 -20.21 -4.54 -1.57
C SER A 47 -19.88 -3.38 -0.62
N ARG A 48 -20.90 -2.68 -0.11
CA ARG A 48 -20.74 -1.63 0.91
C ARG A 48 -20.62 -2.16 2.33
N TYR A 49 -21.18 -3.33 2.63
CA TYR A 49 -21.19 -3.87 3.99
C TYR A 49 -19.93 -4.64 4.33
N GLY A 50 -19.33 -5.39 3.38
CA GLY A 50 -18.15 -6.21 3.68
C GLY A 50 -16.99 -5.42 4.31
N ARG A 51 -16.73 -4.19 3.86
CA ARG A 51 -15.66 -3.36 4.44
C ARG A 51 -15.99 -2.85 5.84
N THR A 52 -17.27 -2.59 6.10
CA THR A 52 -17.76 -2.15 7.41
C THR A 52 -17.78 -3.31 8.39
N GLU A 53 -18.21 -4.49 7.96
CA GLU A 53 -18.19 -5.74 8.73
C GLU A 53 -16.75 -6.11 9.11
N LEU A 54 -15.82 -6.08 8.14
CA LEU A 54 -14.41 -6.34 8.40
C LEU A 54 -13.81 -5.32 9.38
N ALA A 55 -14.18 -4.04 9.24
CA ALA A 55 -13.72 -2.98 10.14
C ALA A 55 -14.19 -3.22 11.59
N VAL A 56 -15.47 -3.57 11.77
CA VAL A 56 -16.05 -3.88 13.09
C VAL A 56 -15.42 -5.14 13.68
N ALA A 57 -15.31 -6.23 12.90
CA ALA A 57 -14.76 -7.50 13.36
C ALA A 57 -13.28 -7.39 13.80
N LEU A 58 -12.49 -6.57 13.11
CA LEU A 58 -11.08 -6.35 13.43
C LEU A 58 -10.85 -5.17 14.40
N GLY A 59 -11.90 -4.50 14.87
CA GLY A 59 -11.79 -3.33 15.75
C GLY A 59 -11.01 -2.18 15.14
N CYS A 60 -11.08 -2.00 13.82
CA CYS A 60 -10.29 -1.02 13.08
C CYS A 60 -11.17 -0.06 12.26
N SER A 61 -10.60 1.05 11.77
CA SER A 61 -11.34 1.95 10.89
C SER A 61 -11.63 1.29 9.53
N ALA A 62 -12.71 1.72 8.86
CA ALA A 62 -13.00 1.32 7.47
C ALA A 62 -11.81 1.57 6.50
N THR A 63 -10.96 2.55 6.80
CA THR A 63 -9.72 2.82 6.05
C THR A 63 -8.67 1.72 6.18
N VAL A 64 -8.59 1.11 7.36
CA VAL A 64 -7.62 0.06 7.64
C VAL A 64 -8.12 -1.25 7.05
N ALA A 65 -9.41 -1.56 7.22
CA ALA A 65 -10.07 -2.69 6.56
C ALA A 65 -9.92 -2.62 5.04
N GLU A 66 -10.15 -1.45 4.44
CA GLU A 66 -9.85 -1.17 3.03
C GLU A 66 -8.42 -1.54 2.64
N ALA A 67 -7.43 -1.05 3.41
CA ALA A 67 -6.03 -1.30 3.10
C ALA A 67 -5.66 -2.79 3.23
N TYR A 68 -6.30 -3.54 4.15
CA TYR A 68 -6.12 -4.97 4.26
C TYR A 68 -6.69 -5.71 3.05
N ILE A 69 -7.91 -5.36 2.62
CA ILE A 69 -8.53 -5.94 1.44
C ILE A 69 -7.70 -5.64 0.19
N SER A 70 -7.32 -4.37 -0.03
CA SER A 70 -6.51 -3.99 -1.20
C SER A 70 -5.16 -4.69 -1.24
N ALA A 71 -4.49 -4.84 -0.09
CA ALA A 71 -3.25 -5.61 -0.01
C ALA A 71 -3.48 -7.10 -0.31
N GLY A 72 -4.53 -7.69 0.25
CA GLY A 72 -4.91 -9.08 -0.02
C GLY A 72 -5.20 -9.32 -1.50
N VAL A 73 -6.00 -8.46 -2.13
CA VAL A 73 -6.27 -8.54 -3.58
C VAL A 73 -4.96 -8.49 -4.37
N ALA A 74 -4.12 -7.48 -4.16
CA ALA A 74 -2.86 -7.32 -4.90
C ALA A 74 -1.94 -8.55 -4.77
N LEU A 75 -1.82 -9.11 -3.56
CA LEU A 75 -0.98 -10.30 -3.29
C LEU A 75 -1.52 -11.57 -3.95
N HIS A 76 -2.85 -11.74 -3.97
CA HIS A 76 -3.46 -12.94 -4.52
C HIS A 76 -3.65 -12.89 -6.05
N THR A 77 -3.70 -11.70 -6.66
CA THR A 77 -3.94 -11.56 -8.11
C THR A 77 -2.70 -11.19 -8.92
N ARG A 78 -1.80 -10.35 -8.38
CA ARG A 78 -0.73 -9.73 -9.17
C ARG A 78 0.69 -9.98 -8.64
N MET A 79 0.82 -10.31 -7.36
CA MET A 79 2.12 -10.38 -6.68
C MET A 79 2.34 -11.70 -5.93
N PRO A 80 2.37 -12.85 -6.64
CA PRO A 80 2.49 -14.18 -6.03
C PRO A 80 3.84 -14.43 -5.34
N LYS A 81 4.96 -13.87 -5.82
CA LYS A 81 6.28 -14.03 -5.19
C LYS A 81 6.33 -13.25 -3.88
N LEU A 82 5.84 -12.02 -3.88
CA LEU A 82 5.76 -11.21 -2.66
C LEU A 82 4.84 -11.86 -1.61
N ARG A 83 3.74 -12.47 -2.06
CA ARG A 83 2.85 -13.26 -1.20
C ARG A 83 3.58 -14.42 -0.54
N GLY A 84 4.34 -15.21 -1.30
CA GLY A 84 5.08 -16.36 -0.76
C GLY A 84 6.07 -15.97 0.35
N GLU A 85 6.78 -14.86 0.18
CA GLU A 85 7.71 -14.35 1.19
C GLU A 85 7.03 -13.81 2.44
N PHE A 86 5.86 -13.19 2.27
CA PHE A 86 5.05 -12.73 3.39
C PHE A 86 4.47 -13.92 4.17
N GLU A 87 3.97 -14.95 3.47
CA GLU A 87 3.47 -16.19 4.06
C GLU A 87 4.57 -17.00 4.78
N ALA A 88 5.82 -16.94 4.31
CA ALA A 88 6.97 -17.51 5.00
C ALA A 88 7.33 -16.74 6.30
N GLY A 89 6.94 -15.46 6.37
CA GLY A 89 7.25 -14.55 7.48
C GLY A 89 8.56 -13.79 7.32
N GLU A 90 9.20 -13.88 6.15
CA GLU A 90 10.48 -13.22 5.85
C GLU A 90 10.33 -11.71 5.60
N ILE A 91 9.15 -11.28 5.13
CA ILE A 91 8.82 -9.88 4.92
C ILE A 91 7.66 -9.50 5.85
N ASP A 92 7.80 -8.38 6.56
CA ASP A 92 6.72 -7.85 7.40
C ASP A 92 5.65 -7.13 6.58
N PHE A 93 4.47 -6.99 7.17
CA PHE A 93 3.33 -6.37 6.50
C PHE A 93 3.56 -4.89 6.14
N ALA A 94 4.38 -4.14 6.87
CA ALA A 94 4.66 -2.74 6.54
C ALA A 94 5.47 -2.63 5.24
N ARG A 95 6.43 -3.52 5.01
CA ARG A 95 7.18 -3.61 3.74
C ARG A 95 6.29 -4.06 2.59
N VAL A 96 5.47 -5.10 2.80
CA VAL A 96 4.49 -5.58 1.82
C VAL A 96 3.57 -4.44 1.37
N ARG A 97 3.06 -3.66 2.32
CA ARG A 97 2.20 -2.51 2.00
C ARG A 97 2.86 -1.45 1.13
N VAL A 98 4.15 -1.20 1.31
CA VAL A 98 4.90 -0.25 0.48
C VAL A 98 4.99 -0.78 -0.94
N ALA A 99 5.38 -2.05 -1.10
CA ALA A 99 5.47 -2.71 -2.39
C ALA A 99 4.12 -2.73 -3.11
N CYS A 100 3.05 -3.24 -2.47
CA CYS A 100 1.72 -3.27 -3.06
C CYS A 100 1.26 -1.89 -3.51
N ARG A 101 1.47 -0.84 -2.70
CA ARG A 101 1.05 0.53 -3.06
C ARG A 101 1.72 1.07 -4.32
N ILE A 102 3.00 0.76 -4.53
CA ILE A 102 3.74 1.26 -5.70
C ILE A 102 3.37 0.44 -6.92
N LEU A 103 3.42 -0.88 -6.78
CA LEU A 103 3.18 -1.83 -7.87
C LEU A 103 1.73 -1.83 -8.36
N ASP A 104 0.76 -1.46 -7.51
CA ASP A 104 -0.66 -1.40 -7.91
C ASP A 104 -0.92 -0.39 -9.04
N ASN A 105 -0.07 0.64 -9.19
CA ASN A 105 -0.19 1.64 -10.25
C ASN A 105 0.53 1.25 -11.56
N LEU A 106 1.15 0.07 -11.61
CA LEU A 106 1.88 -0.42 -12.78
C LEU A 106 1.00 -1.32 -13.65
N SER A 107 1.44 -1.60 -14.87
CA SER A 107 0.84 -2.64 -15.72
C SER A 107 1.24 -4.04 -15.22
N ASP A 108 0.43 -5.05 -15.50
CA ASP A 108 0.72 -6.44 -15.08
C ASP A 108 2.04 -6.96 -15.66
N ALA A 109 2.31 -6.67 -16.93
CA ALA A 109 3.57 -7.04 -17.58
C ALA A 109 4.80 -6.45 -16.89
N LEU A 110 4.71 -5.21 -16.40
CA LEU A 110 5.82 -4.60 -15.65
C LEU A 110 5.92 -5.21 -14.25
N VAL A 111 4.80 -5.47 -13.57
CA VAL A 111 4.79 -6.13 -12.25
C VAL A 111 5.50 -7.48 -12.33
N ASP A 112 5.18 -8.31 -13.32
CA ASP A 112 5.79 -9.63 -13.51
C ASP A 112 7.32 -9.54 -13.66
N LEU A 113 7.80 -8.49 -14.33
CA LEU A 113 9.23 -8.23 -14.57
C LEU A 113 9.95 -7.75 -13.30
N VAL A 114 9.34 -6.86 -12.52
CA VAL A 114 10.01 -6.21 -11.37
C VAL A 114 9.77 -6.90 -10.04
N GLU A 115 8.75 -7.76 -9.93
CA GLU A 115 8.34 -8.35 -8.64
C GLU A 115 9.51 -9.04 -7.93
N GLY A 116 10.35 -9.78 -8.66
CA GLY A 116 11.51 -10.47 -8.09
C GLY A 116 12.53 -9.51 -7.46
N ASP A 117 12.86 -8.43 -8.17
CA ASP A 117 13.78 -7.39 -7.68
C ASP A 117 13.19 -6.67 -6.45
N VAL A 118 11.87 -6.43 -6.46
CA VAL A 118 11.16 -5.79 -5.34
C VAL A 118 11.14 -6.69 -4.10
N VAL A 119 10.97 -8.00 -4.27
CA VAL A 119 11.08 -8.99 -3.19
C VAL A 119 12.47 -8.96 -2.56
N GLU A 120 13.52 -8.96 -3.38
CA GLU A 120 14.90 -8.88 -2.90
C GLU A 120 15.19 -7.56 -2.17
N ALA A 121 14.67 -6.44 -2.69
CA ALA A 121 14.76 -5.15 -2.01
C ALA A 121 14.03 -5.15 -0.67
N ALA A 122 12.82 -5.74 -0.61
CA ALA A 122 12.03 -5.81 0.62
C ALA A 122 12.69 -6.66 1.71
N ARG A 123 13.48 -7.68 1.36
CA ARG A 123 14.27 -8.44 2.34
C ARG A 123 15.40 -7.61 2.97
N ARG A 124 15.96 -6.64 2.24
CA ARG A 124 17.17 -5.89 2.65
C ARG A 124 16.87 -4.54 3.29
N PHE A 125 15.82 -3.86 2.84
CA PHE A 125 15.53 -2.49 3.24
C PHE A 125 14.36 -2.40 4.21
N SER A 126 14.42 -1.43 5.13
CA SER A 126 13.26 -1.07 5.95
C SER A 126 12.20 -0.33 5.11
N PRO A 127 10.94 -0.24 5.57
CA PRO A 127 9.85 0.31 4.76
C PRO A 127 10.09 1.73 4.20
N GLY A 128 10.86 2.57 4.89
CA GLY A 128 11.16 3.93 4.43
C GLY A 128 12.11 3.96 3.21
N PRO A 129 13.32 3.39 3.33
CA PRO A 129 14.24 3.25 2.21
C PRO A 129 13.72 2.37 1.06
N LEU A 130 12.87 1.38 1.37
CA LEU A 130 12.30 0.47 0.37
C LEU A 130 11.54 1.20 -0.74
N GLU A 131 10.81 2.27 -0.41
CA GLU A 131 10.11 3.06 -1.42
C GLU A 131 11.07 3.66 -2.46
N LYS A 132 12.21 4.19 -2.00
CA LYS A 132 13.25 4.74 -2.89
C LYS A 132 13.86 3.66 -3.77
N GLU A 133 14.17 2.51 -3.20
CA GLU A 133 14.77 1.39 -3.93
C GLU A 133 13.83 0.84 -5.01
N ILE A 134 12.54 0.68 -4.71
CA ILE A 134 11.55 0.25 -5.71
C ILE A 134 11.51 1.23 -6.88
N TRP A 135 11.55 2.55 -6.60
CA TRP A 135 11.65 3.55 -7.67
C TRP A 135 12.95 3.45 -8.47
N GLU A 136 14.08 3.14 -7.84
CA GLU A 136 15.35 2.94 -8.54
C GLU A 136 15.33 1.70 -9.43
N ILE A 137 14.72 0.60 -8.98
CA ILE A 137 14.45 -0.60 -9.79
C ILE A 137 13.60 -0.24 -11.01
N LEU A 138 12.50 0.49 -10.81
CA LEU A 138 11.60 0.90 -11.89
C LEU A 138 12.32 1.77 -12.94
N LEU A 139 13.19 2.70 -12.51
CA LEU A 139 13.96 3.53 -13.43
C LEU A 139 14.96 2.74 -14.27
N ARG A 140 15.54 1.69 -13.69
CA ARG A 140 16.52 0.83 -14.36
C ARG A 140 15.85 -0.10 -15.36
N VAL A 141 14.69 -0.64 -15.02
CA VAL A 141 14.00 -1.67 -15.82
C VAL A 141 13.11 -1.04 -16.90
N ALA A 142 12.40 0.04 -16.60
CA ALA A 142 11.45 0.67 -17.51
C ALA A 142 11.48 2.21 -17.38
N PRO A 143 12.51 2.89 -17.95
CA PRO A 143 12.70 4.33 -17.78
C PRO A 143 11.54 5.17 -18.32
N GLU A 144 10.91 4.75 -19.42
CA GLU A 144 9.78 5.45 -20.05
C GLU A 144 8.50 5.36 -19.23
N GLU A 145 8.19 4.18 -18.68
CA GLU A 145 7.02 3.99 -17.81
C GLU A 145 7.25 4.67 -16.45
N ALA A 146 8.47 4.66 -15.92
CA ALA A 146 8.83 5.44 -14.74
C ALA A 146 8.69 6.95 -14.95
N ALA A 147 9.00 7.45 -16.16
CA ALA A 147 8.74 8.84 -16.53
C ALA A 147 7.22 9.11 -16.61
N ALA A 148 6.45 8.22 -17.23
CA ALA A 148 4.99 8.34 -17.32
C ALA A 148 4.33 8.32 -15.92
N LEU A 149 4.78 7.47 -15.00
CA LEU A 149 4.31 7.42 -13.61
C LEU A 149 4.66 8.67 -12.81
N ARG A 150 5.85 9.24 -13.04
CA ARG A 150 6.22 10.54 -12.45
C ARG A 150 5.37 11.67 -13.01
N GLU A 151 5.09 11.69 -14.30
CA GLU A 151 4.19 12.66 -14.92
C GLU A 151 2.74 12.47 -14.45
N PHE A 152 2.29 11.23 -14.28
CA PHE A 152 1.01 10.89 -13.69
C PHE A 152 0.95 11.40 -12.23
N ALA A 153 1.96 11.11 -11.41
CA ALA A 153 2.06 11.62 -10.04
C ALA A 153 2.10 13.16 -9.97
N LYS A 154 2.70 13.85 -10.96
CA LYS A 154 2.65 15.32 -11.08
C LYS A 154 1.24 15.85 -11.40
N LYS A 155 0.41 15.06 -12.09
CA LYS A 155 -1.00 15.40 -12.39
C LYS A 155 -1.91 15.28 -11.15
N PHE A 156 -1.61 14.37 -10.22
CA PHE A 156 -2.34 14.25 -8.94
C PHE A 156 -1.80 15.18 -7.83
N ARG A 157 -1.28 16.37 -8.19
CA ARG A 157 -0.97 17.44 -7.22
C ARG A 157 -2.24 17.78 -6.44
N ASN A 158 -2.37 17.19 -5.26
CA ASN A 158 -3.63 17.13 -4.55
C ASN A 158 -3.78 18.40 -3.70
N VAL A 159 -4.73 19.25 -4.05
CA VAL A 159 -5.23 20.33 -3.18
C VAL A 159 -6.38 19.74 -2.38
N SER A 160 -6.12 19.44 -1.12
CA SER A 160 -7.15 18.92 -0.23
C SER A 160 -7.80 20.04 0.57
N TYR A 161 -9.12 20.06 0.55
CA TYR A 161 -9.97 20.93 1.34
C TYR A 161 -10.58 20.10 2.48
N ALA A 162 -10.46 20.58 3.72
CA ALA A 162 -11.16 19.98 4.84
C ALA A 162 -11.75 21.08 5.75
N PRO A 163 -13.04 20.98 6.12
CA PRO A 163 -13.60 21.83 7.15
C PRO A 163 -12.93 21.52 8.49
N ALA A 164 -12.60 22.56 9.25
CA ALA A 164 -11.94 22.50 10.55
C ALA A 164 -12.65 23.47 11.52
N GLY A 165 -13.88 23.13 11.91
CA GLY A 165 -14.74 24.04 12.66
C GLY A 165 -15.21 25.19 11.78
N GLU A 166 -15.10 26.44 12.26
CA GLU A 166 -15.46 27.65 11.50
C GLU A 166 -14.43 28.05 10.43
N LEU A 167 -13.31 27.33 10.33
CA LEU A 167 -12.25 27.59 9.36
C LEU A 167 -12.16 26.47 8.33
N ALA A 168 -11.79 26.82 7.10
CA ALA A 168 -11.38 25.86 6.09
C ALA A 168 -9.86 25.68 6.11
N ARG A 169 -9.40 24.43 6.09
CA ARG A 169 -7.97 24.12 5.93
C ARG A 169 -7.71 23.61 4.52
N ILE A 170 -6.86 24.33 3.81
CA ILE A 170 -6.35 23.94 2.49
C ILE A 170 -4.92 23.42 2.68
N ARG A 171 -4.63 22.25 2.11
CA ARG A 171 -3.27 21.71 2.02
C ARG A 171 -2.98 21.36 0.57
N ALA A 172 -1.89 21.93 0.05
CA ALA A 172 -1.35 21.62 -1.26
C ALA A 172 0.02 20.97 -1.12
N GLU A 173 0.24 19.85 -1.80
CA GLU A 173 1.57 19.31 -2.04
C GLU A 173 2.07 19.87 -3.36
N LEU A 174 3.07 20.76 -3.28
CA LEU A 174 3.65 21.43 -4.42
C LEU A 174 4.98 20.78 -4.77
N THR A 175 5.31 20.76 -6.06
CA THR A 175 6.65 20.40 -6.52
C THR A 175 7.65 21.35 -5.85
N ALA A 176 8.59 20.80 -5.09
CA ALA A 176 9.68 21.61 -4.57
C ALA A 176 10.44 22.24 -5.76
N PRO A 177 10.78 23.54 -5.73
CA PRO A 177 11.69 24.08 -6.72
C PRO A 177 12.96 23.23 -6.69
N LYS A 178 13.51 22.93 -7.88
CA LYS A 178 14.78 22.20 -8.02
C LYS A 178 15.78 22.83 -7.06
N PRO A 179 16.32 22.08 -6.08
CA PRO A 179 17.22 22.68 -5.11
C PRO A 179 18.41 23.29 -5.88
N PRO A 180 18.82 24.53 -5.55
CA PRO A 180 20.02 25.09 -6.13
C PRO A 180 21.21 24.16 -5.80
N PRO A 181 22.24 24.09 -6.66
CA PRO A 181 23.42 23.28 -6.40
C PRO A 181 23.98 23.65 -5.02
N HIS A 182 23.97 22.64 -4.14
CA HIS A 182 24.53 22.55 -2.79
C HIS A 182 25.06 23.85 -2.18
N GLY A 183 24.28 24.43 -1.26
CA GLY A 183 24.73 25.48 -0.36
C GLY A 183 23.85 25.50 0.88
N SER A 184 24.33 24.84 1.95
CA SER A 184 23.94 25.01 3.35
C SER A 184 22.48 25.42 3.65
N CYS A 185 21.66 24.51 4.16
CA CYS A 185 20.63 24.92 5.12
C CYS A 185 20.35 23.82 6.13
N SER A 186 21.02 23.94 7.27
CA SER A 186 20.62 23.35 8.53
C SER A 186 19.25 23.88 8.95
N ARG A 187 18.29 23.00 9.23
CA ARG A 187 17.51 22.92 10.49
C ARG A 187 16.16 22.19 10.27
N ARG A 188 16.06 21.06 10.99
CA ARG A 188 14.87 20.51 11.66
C ARG A 188 13.63 20.19 10.80
N TRP A 189 13.54 18.92 10.40
CA TRP A 189 12.33 18.25 9.89
C TRP A 189 11.32 17.98 11.02
N PRO A 190 10.00 18.23 10.85
CA PRO A 190 8.98 17.63 11.69
C PRO A 190 8.47 16.30 11.10
N THR A 191 8.62 15.24 11.87
CA THR A 191 8.34 13.81 11.60
C THR A 191 6.85 13.44 11.44
N ARG A 192 6.02 14.24 10.74
CA ARG A 192 4.55 14.03 10.69
C ARG A 192 3.89 14.10 9.30
N CYS A 193 4.60 13.88 8.20
CA CYS A 193 3.99 13.81 6.86
C CYS A 193 3.42 12.43 6.48
N ALA A 194 3.80 11.34 7.16
CA ALA A 194 3.39 9.98 6.77
C ALA A 194 1.90 9.62 7.05
N ARG A 195 1.12 10.47 7.73
CA ARG A 195 -0.23 10.08 8.22
C ARG A 195 -1.41 10.38 7.29
N ARG A 196 -1.29 11.18 6.22
CA ARG A 196 -2.48 11.76 5.55
C ARG A 196 -2.64 11.59 4.04
N ILE A 197 -1.86 10.71 3.40
CA ILE A 197 -2.18 10.21 2.04
C ILE A 197 -3.50 9.39 2.06
N ARG A 198 -3.96 8.96 3.24
CA ARG A 198 -5.10 8.04 3.45
C ARG A 198 -6.50 8.52 3.05
N ALA A 199 -6.75 9.80 2.79
CA ALA A 199 -8.13 10.29 2.64
C ALA A 199 -8.56 10.57 1.19
N ALA A 200 -7.64 10.90 0.28
CA ALA A 200 -8.01 11.42 -1.04
C ALA A 200 -8.09 10.36 -2.16
N ASN A 201 -7.43 9.20 -2.02
CA ASN A 201 -7.57 8.09 -2.99
C ASN A 201 -8.95 7.38 -2.94
N ARG A 202 -9.82 7.79 -2.02
CA ARG A 202 -11.01 7.03 -1.63
C ARG A 202 -12.26 7.25 -2.48
N ASN A 203 -12.34 8.36 -3.23
CA ASN A 203 -13.56 8.71 -3.95
C ASN A 203 -13.49 8.47 -5.47
N ASP A 204 -12.33 8.60 -6.11
CA ASP A 204 -12.24 8.44 -7.58
C ASP A 204 -11.95 7.00 -8.03
N CYS A 205 -11.10 6.26 -7.31
CA CYS A 205 -10.82 4.86 -7.68
C CYS A 205 -12.03 3.94 -7.42
N ALA A 206 -12.79 4.21 -6.36
CA ALA A 206 -14.01 3.47 -6.03
C ALA A 206 -15.18 3.75 -6.99
N MET A 207 -15.16 4.82 -7.79
CA MET A 207 -16.21 5.07 -8.80
C MET A 207 -15.84 4.60 -10.21
N ARG A 208 -14.56 4.60 -10.60
CA ARG A 208 -14.17 4.14 -11.96
C ARG A 208 -14.23 2.62 -12.10
N SER A 209 -13.71 1.88 -11.12
CA SER A 209 -13.78 0.42 -11.10
C SER A 209 -15.23 -0.12 -11.03
N TRP A 210 -16.17 0.66 -10.47
CA TRP A 210 -17.57 0.25 -10.36
C TRP A 210 -18.40 0.44 -11.63
N ARG A 211 -18.03 1.37 -12.53
CA ARG A 211 -18.75 1.56 -13.81
C ARG A 211 -18.28 0.58 -14.88
N GLU A 212 -16.98 0.32 -14.95
CA GLU A 212 -16.40 -0.56 -15.98
C GLU A 212 -16.76 -2.04 -15.81
N CYS A 213 -17.18 -2.48 -14.62
CA CYS A 213 -17.74 -3.83 -14.42
C CYS A 213 -19.25 -3.94 -14.68
N THR A 214 -19.96 -2.84 -15.00
CA THR A 214 -21.42 -2.86 -15.25
C THR A 214 -21.81 -2.75 -16.73
N GLU A 215 -20.86 -2.58 -17.63
CA GLU A 215 -21.11 -2.65 -19.07
C GLU A 215 -20.88 -4.08 -19.56
N ASN A 216 -21.98 -4.83 -19.57
CA ASN A 216 -22.08 -6.16 -20.18
C ASN A 216 -21.83 -6.06 -21.69
N PRO A 217 -21.08 -6.97 -22.34
CA PRO A 217 -21.05 -7.03 -23.79
C PRO A 217 -22.33 -7.75 -24.25
N GLY A 218 -23.32 -6.96 -24.64
CA GLY A 218 -24.41 -7.38 -25.51
C GLY A 218 -24.10 -6.96 -26.94
#